data_AF-A0A848VT01-F1
#
_entry.id   AF-A0A848VT01-F1
#
_cell.length_a   1.000
_cell.length_b   1.000
_cell.length_c   1.000
_cell.angle_alpha   90.00
_cell.angle_beta   90.00
_cell.angle_gamma   90.00
#
_symmetry.space_group_name_H-M   'P 1'
#
loop_
_entity.id
_entity.type
_entity.pdbx_description
1 polymer ?
#
loop_
_entity_poly.entity_id
_entity_poly.type
_entity_poly.pdbx_seq_one_letter_code
_entity_poly.pdbx_strand_id
1 'polypeptide(L)'
;MFPFDQKTEFHLLLTLIALGAAVAVQAGSRLRLLLLCAIFGLLAIFFQANPMEGDHAGLGYLIVVGGSTIAMVIGLCWGWLLRFIRSPAKASMIWVLAPMVALAVFIVWNQTVSPTCTEITARIGGREVALPVEMRPRLERGPVIGHFGRLDRKTDFARYCRQARTGSRVIEQDVIWLTPASNYKTLSARCGGENAPDWCAVYSSEPYRHAHQILIQSDPKRALSMPWWNSTSPRAVSLGDLTEGSLCLLPHAPGAMTECWVWRPFGEGFLISARSWGFDEVFRDLDPDSARAILHEGIDTALAIMLR
;
A
#
# COMPACT_ATOMS: atom_id res chain seq x y z
N MET A 1 -4.47 3.06 -17.45
CA MET A 1 -4.37 1.90 -16.54
C MET A 1 -2.92 1.77 -16.09
N PHE A 2 -2.65 1.19 -14.92
CA PHE A 2 -1.29 0.77 -14.56
C PHE A 2 -0.79 -0.20 -15.66
N PRO A 3 0.50 -0.18 -16.04
CA PRO A 3 1.08 -1.40 -16.61
C PRO A 3 0.83 -2.51 -15.60
N PHE A 4 0.21 -3.59 -16.07
CA PHE A 4 0.02 -4.77 -15.24
C PHE A 4 1.43 -5.25 -14.84
N ASP A 5 1.58 -5.71 -13.60
CA ASP A 5 2.82 -6.39 -13.26
C ASP A 5 2.94 -7.64 -14.14
N GLN A 6 4.16 -8.03 -14.53
CA GLN A 6 4.42 -9.14 -15.45
C GLN A 6 3.75 -10.45 -15.02
N LYS A 7 3.65 -10.70 -13.70
CA LYS A 7 2.92 -11.84 -13.12
C LYS A 7 1.42 -11.73 -13.37
N THR A 8 0.85 -10.54 -13.19
CA THR A 8 -0.55 -10.27 -13.50
C THR A 8 -0.84 -10.40 -14.99
N GLU A 9 0.01 -9.88 -15.86
CA GLU A 9 -0.10 -10.05 -17.32
C GLU A 9 -0.08 -11.51 -17.71
N PHE A 10 0.86 -12.27 -17.14
CA PHE A 10 0.96 -13.70 -17.37
C PHE A 10 -0.29 -14.44 -16.91
N HIS A 11 -0.81 -14.16 -15.72
CA HIS A 11 -2.03 -14.80 -15.24
C HIS A 11 -3.27 -14.46 -16.09
N LEU A 12 -3.38 -13.21 -16.56
CA LEU A 12 -4.45 -12.81 -17.49
C LEU A 12 -4.32 -13.54 -18.82
N LEU A 13 -3.10 -13.67 -19.37
CA LEU A 13 -2.83 -14.47 -20.56
C LEU A 13 -3.31 -15.92 -20.36
N LEU A 14 -2.90 -16.59 -19.29
CA LEU A 14 -3.31 -17.97 -19.01
C LEU A 14 -4.84 -18.11 -18.91
N THR A 15 -5.50 -17.15 -18.26
CA THR A 15 -6.96 -17.14 -18.11
C THR A 15 -7.64 -16.98 -19.48
N LEU A 16 -7.16 -16.08 -20.33
CA LEU A 16 -7.69 -15.88 -21.69
C LEU A 16 -7.49 -17.12 -22.57
N ILE A 17 -6.34 -17.80 -22.46
CA ILE A 17 -6.06 -19.03 -23.21
C ILE A 17 -7.00 -20.15 -22.78
N ALA A 18 -7.16 -20.37 -21.47
CA ALA A 18 -8.08 -21.36 -20.94
C ALA A 18 -9.54 -21.06 -21.34
N LEU A 19 -9.94 -19.78 -21.31
CA LEU A 19 -11.27 -19.35 -21.75
C LEU A 19 -11.48 -19.60 -23.24
N GLY A 20 -10.52 -19.18 -24.08
CA GLY A 20 -10.57 -19.38 -25.52
C GLY A 20 -10.68 -20.87 -25.88
N ALA A 21 -9.93 -21.73 -25.19
CA ALA A 21 -9.97 -23.17 -25.37
C ALA A 21 -11.33 -23.76 -24.96
N ALA A 22 -11.87 -23.36 -23.81
CA ALA A 22 -13.19 -23.82 -23.34
C ALA A 22 -14.32 -23.40 -24.30
N VAL A 23 -14.28 -22.16 -24.80
CA VAL A 23 -15.24 -21.64 -25.78
C VAL A 23 -15.10 -22.36 -27.12
N ALA A 24 -13.88 -22.67 -27.56
CA ALA A 24 -13.64 -23.41 -28.79
C ALA A 24 -14.32 -24.79 -28.75
N VAL A 25 -14.33 -25.49 -27.61
CA VAL A 25 -15.03 -26.79 -27.48
C VAL A 25 -16.53 -26.67 -27.75
N GLN A 26 -17.15 -25.56 -27.33
CA GLN A 26 -18.59 -25.29 -27.49
C GLN A 26 -18.93 -24.71 -28.88
N ALA A 27 -17.96 -24.13 -29.57
CA ALA A 27 -18.13 -23.48 -30.86
C ALA A 27 -18.17 -24.45 -32.06
N GLY A 28 -18.82 -24.02 -33.14
CA GLY A 28 -18.80 -24.72 -34.44
C GLY A 28 -17.41 -24.74 -35.09
N SER A 29 -17.20 -25.64 -36.06
CA SER A 29 -15.87 -25.90 -36.68
C SER A 29 -15.17 -24.66 -37.25
N ARG A 30 -15.93 -23.75 -37.87
CA ARG A 30 -15.37 -22.49 -38.43
C ARG A 30 -14.91 -21.51 -37.35
N LEU A 31 -15.64 -21.41 -36.24
CA LEU A 31 -15.32 -20.50 -35.14
C LEU A 31 -14.18 -21.07 -34.26
N ARG A 32 -14.03 -22.39 -34.19
CA ARG A 32 -12.89 -23.06 -33.54
C ARG A 32 -11.55 -22.61 -34.12
N LEU A 33 -11.45 -22.59 -35.46
CA LEU A 33 -10.19 -22.21 -36.11
C LEU A 33 -9.80 -20.76 -35.78
N LEU A 34 -10.79 -19.85 -35.80
CA LEU A 34 -10.58 -18.44 -35.44
C LEU A 34 -10.15 -18.27 -33.98
N LEU A 35 -10.74 -19.03 -33.05
CA LEU A 35 -10.37 -18.99 -31.62
C LEU A 35 -8.96 -19.53 -31.38
N LEU A 36 -8.55 -20.59 -32.08
CA LEU A 36 -7.18 -21.10 -32.01
C LEU A 36 -6.18 -20.06 -32.54
N CYS A 37 -6.47 -19.42 -33.68
CA CYS A 37 -5.64 -18.33 -34.19
C CYS A 37 -5.55 -17.16 -33.19
N ALA A 38 -6.64 -16.81 -32.51
CA ALA A 38 -6.65 -15.77 -31.48
C ALA A 38 -5.78 -16.13 -30.27
N ILE A 39 -5.78 -17.40 -29.84
CA ILE A 39 -4.91 -17.90 -28.75
C ILE A 39 -3.43 -17.76 -29.12
N PHE A 40 -3.04 -18.18 -30.33
CA PHE A 40 -1.66 -18.01 -30.81
C PHE A 40 -1.29 -16.52 -30.98
N GLY A 41 -2.23 -15.70 -31.44
CA GLY A 41 -2.06 -14.25 -31.52
C GLY A 41 -1.81 -13.60 -30.16
N LEU A 42 -2.54 -14.02 -29.11
CA LEU A 42 -2.33 -13.53 -27.74
C LEU A 42 -0.92 -13.87 -27.21
N LEU A 43 -0.43 -15.08 -27.49
CA LEU A 43 0.95 -15.47 -27.16
C LEU A 43 1.98 -14.62 -27.88
N ALA A 44 1.80 -14.39 -29.18
CA ALA A 44 2.71 -13.55 -29.97
C ALA A 44 2.73 -12.10 -29.46
N ILE A 45 1.57 -11.52 -29.16
CA ILE A 45 1.45 -10.19 -28.57
C ILE A 45 2.15 -10.12 -27.21
N PHE A 46 1.99 -11.16 -26.37
CA PHE A 46 2.63 -11.20 -25.06
C PHE A 46 4.16 -11.20 -25.16
N PHE A 47 4.74 -12.02 -26.03
CA PHE A 47 6.20 -12.05 -26.23
C PHE A 47 6.74 -10.76 -26.85
N GLN A 48 5.96 -10.08 -27.70
CA GLN A 48 6.33 -8.79 -28.25
C GLN A 48 6.28 -7.68 -27.18
N ALA A 49 5.29 -7.71 -26.30
CA ALA A 49 5.15 -6.74 -25.21
C ALA A 49 6.15 -6.96 -24.08
N ASN A 50 6.54 -8.22 -23.84
CA ASN A 50 7.45 -8.64 -22.77
C ASN A 50 8.61 -9.48 -23.34
N PRO A 51 9.59 -8.86 -24.01
CA PRO A 51 10.77 -9.57 -24.48
C PRO A 51 11.51 -10.19 -23.28
N MET A 52 11.82 -11.48 -23.37
CA MET A 52 12.56 -12.19 -22.35
C MET A 52 14.06 -11.91 -22.57
N GLU A 53 14.64 -11.06 -21.73
CA GLU A 53 16.05 -10.65 -21.81
C GLU A 53 16.86 -11.25 -20.63
N GLY A 54 18.15 -11.51 -20.86
CA GLY A 54 19.11 -11.97 -19.84
C GLY A 54 19.36 -13.49 -19.79
N ASP A 55 20.22 -13.89 -18.85
CA ASP A 55 20.78 -15.25 -18.75
C ASP A 55 19.74 -16.36 -18.44
N HIS A 56 18.54 -15.96 -18.03
CA HIS A 56 17.42 -16.86 -17.75
C HIS A 56 16.25 -16.72 -18.73
N ALA A 57 16.45 -16.06 -19.88
CA ALA A 57 15.39 -15.88 -20.88
C ALA A 57 14.75 -17.22 -21.31
N GLY A 58 15.57 -18.27 -21.49
CA GLY A 58 15.09 -19.61 -21.85
C GLY A 58 14.11 -20.22 -20.83
N LEU A 59 14.33 -19.99 -19.54
CA LEU A 59 13.41 -20.42 -18.48
C LEU A 59 12.10 -19.64 -18.55
N GLY A 60 12.16 -18.33 -18.84
CA GLY A 60 10.99 -17.49 -19.05
C GLY A 60 10.10 -17.98 -20.19
N TYR A 61 10.69 -18.30 -21.35
CA TYR A 61 9.95 -18.91 -22.47
C TYR A 61 9.29 -20.23 -22.07
N LEU A 62 10.01 -21.09 -21.35
CA LEU A 62 9.49 -22.40 -20.92
C LEU A 62 8.32 -22.26 -19.94
N ILE A 63 8.38 -21.30 -19.01
CA ILE A 63 7.28 -21.00 -18.09
C ILE A 63 6.05 -20.51 -18.88
N VAL A 64 6.24 -19.59 -19.82
CA VAL A 64 5.12 -19.00 -20.56
C VAL A 64 4.46 -20.01 -21.49
N VAL A 65 5.24 -20.74 -22.29
CA VAL A 65 4.72 -21.76 -23.20
C VAL A 65 4.16 -22.96 -22.43
N GLY A 66 4.87 -23.42 -21.39
CA GLY A 66 4.43 -24.53 -20.55
C GLY A 66 3.14 -24.21 -19.80
N GLY A 67 3.08 -23.04 -19.15
CA GLY A 67 1.89 -22.56 -18.46
C GLY A 67 0.70 -22.39 -19.40
N SER A 68 0.92 -21.85 -20.59
CA SER A 68 -0.11 -21.67 -21.61
C SER A 68 -0.66 -23.00 -22.14
N THR A 69 0.22 -23.99 -22.31
CA THR A 69 -0.18 -25.35 -22.69
C THR A 69 -1.06 -25.98 -21.61
N ILE A 70 -0.66 -25.88 -20.34
CA ILE A 70 -1.45 -26.38 -19.20
C ILE A 70 -2.81 -25.67 -19.15
N ALA A 71 -2.84 -24.34 -19.29
CA ALA A 71 -4.07 -23.56 -19.29
C ALA A 71 -5.01 -23.98 -20.43
N MET A 72 -4.48 -24.24 -21.62
CA MET A 72 -5.25 -24.75 -22.75
C MET A 72 -5.87 -26.12 -22.44
N VAL A 73 -5.11 -27.06 -21.87
CA VAL A 73 -5.61 -28.39 -21.48
C VAL A 73 -6.72 -28.26 -20.43
N ILE A 74 -6.53 -27.44 -19.40
CA ILE A 74 -7.55 -27.17 -18.38
C ILE A 74 -8.82 -26.61 -19.03
N GLY A 75 -8.68 -25.63 -19.92
CA GLY A 75 -9.79 -25.04 -20.66
C GLY A 75 -10.53 -26.05 -21.53
N LEU A 76 -9.80 -26.93 -22.24
CA LEU A 76 -10.39 -28.01 -23.03
C LEU A 76 -11.19 -28.98 -22.14
N CYS A 77 -10.60 -29.47 -21.05
CA CYS A 77 -11.27 -30.36 -20.09
C CYS A 77 -12.55 -29.73 -19.52
N TRP A 78 -12.48 -28.45 -19.12
CA TRP A 78 -13.62 -27.71 -18.60
C TRP A 78 -14.73 -27.53 -19.65
N GLY A 79 -14.36 -27.12 -20.87
CA GLY A 79 -15.29 -26.99 -21.99
C GLY A 79 -15.96 -28.32 -22.33
N TRP A 80 -15.21 -29.42 -22.25
CA TRP A 80 -15.73 -30.77 -22.48
C TRP A 80 -16.72 -31.18 -21.39
N LEU A 81 -16.36 -31.01 -20.10
CA LEU A 81 -17.23 -31.28 -18.96
C LEU A 81 -18.57 -30.56 -19.07
N LEU A 82 -18.57 -29.28 -19.43
CA LEU A 82 -19.80 -28.49 -19.60
C LEU A 82 -20.67 -28.97 -20.77
N ARG A 83 -20.08 -29.61 -21.78
CA ARG A 83 -20.83 -30.25 -22.87
C ARG A 83 -21.59 -31.49 -22.37
N PHE A 84 -21.05 -32.21 -21.37
CA PHE A 84 -21.70 -33.39 -20.78
C PHE A 84 -22.88 -33.04 -19.87
N ILE A 85 -22.90 -31.84 -19.28
CA ILE A 85 -23.92 -31.41 -18.32
C ILE A 85 -25.32 -31.15 -18.98
N ARG A 86 -25.49 -31.39 -20.30
CA ARG A 86 -26.78 -31.27 -21.04
C ARG A 86 -27.52 -29.93 -20.81
N SER A 87 -26.79 -28.88 -20.46
CA SER A 87 -27.33 -27.54 -20.36
C SER A 87 -27.52 -26.96 -21.77
N PRO A 88 -28.57 -26.15 -22.04
CA PRO A 88 -28.70 -25.46 -23.31
C PRO A 88 -27.43 -24.64 -23.58
N ALA A 89 -26.94 -24.65 -24.84
CA ALA A 89 -25.63 -24.09 -25.22
C ALA A 89 -25.39 -22.63 -24.77
N LYS A 90 -26.46 -21.86 -24.54
CA LYS A 90 -26.39 -20.49 -24.00
C LYS A 90 -26.04 -20.46 -22.51
N ALA A 91 -26.56 -21.40 -21.71
CA ALA A 91 -26.25 -21.52 -20.30
C ALA A 91 -24.85 -22.09 -20.07
N SER A 92 -24.40 -23.06 -20.89
CA SER A 92 -23.02 -23.57 -20.80
C SER A 92 -21.96 -22.49 -21.06
N MET A 93 -22.23 -21.55 -21.97
CA MET A 93 -21.35 -20.41 -22.23
C MET A 93 -21.22 -19.46 -21.01
N ILE A 94 -22.33 -19.22 -20.30
CA ILE A 94 -22.33 -18.41 -19.06
C ILE A 94 -21.52 -19.11 -17.96
N TRP A 95 -21.65 -20.43 -17.82
CA TRP A 95 -20.88 -21.23 -16.86
C TRP A 95 -19.37 -21.31 -17.18
N VAL A 96 -18.96 -21.11 -18.44
CA VAL A 96 -17.55 -20.91 -18.82
C VAL A 96 -17.07 -19.51 -18.46
N LEU A 97 -17.85 -18.49 -18.81
CA LEU A 97 -17.45 -17.09 -18.69
C LEU A 97 -17.42 -16.60 -17.23
N ALA A 98 -18.42 -16.97 -16.41
CA ALA A 98 -18.56 -16.44 -15.05
C ALA A 98 -17.35 -16.71 -14.13
N PRO A 99 -16.87 -17.96 -13.95
CA PRO A 99 -15.72 -18.23 -13.07
C PRO A 99 -14.41 -17.63 -13.61
N MET A 100 -14.24 -17.58 -14.93
CA MET A 100 -13.04 -17.04 -15.56
C MET A 100 -13.00 -15.50 -15.51
N VAL A 101 -14.14 -14.84 -15.71
CA VAL A 101 -14.28 -13.39 -15.52
C VAL A 101 -14.12 -13.05 -14.04
N ALA A 102 -14.71 -13.82 -13.12
CA ALA A 102 -14.52 -13.63 -11.69
C ALA A 102 -13.04 -13.79 -11.29
N LEU A 103 -12.33 -14.77 -11.85
CA LEU A 103 -10.91 -14.96 -11.63
C LEU A 103 -10.08 -13.80 -12.21
N ALA A 104 -10.38 -13.35 -13.44
CA ALA A 104 -9.69 -12.20 -14.04
C ALA A 104 -9.92 -10.91 -13.23
N VAL A 105 -11.16 -10.67 -12.80
CA VAL A 105 -11.51 -9.55 -11.90
C VAL A 105 -10.78 -9.68 -10.58
N PHE A 106 -10.72 -10.87 -9.98
CA PHE A 106 -9.99 -11.12 -8.74
C PHE A 106 -8.49 -10.87 -8.89
N ILE A 107 -7.88 -11.28 -10.01
CA ILE A 107 -6.45 -11.07 -10.30
C ILE A 107 -6.15 -9.59 -10.50
N VAL A 108 -6.99 -8.86 -11.25
CA VAL A 108 -6.88 -7.41 -11.37
C VAL A 108 -7.08 -6.72 -10.02
N TRP A 109 -8.05 -7.19 -9.24
CA TRP A 109 -8.34 -6.70 -7.90
C TRP A 109 -7.24 -7.00 -6.89
N ASN A 110 -6.43 -8.03 -7.10
CA ASN A 110 -5.30 -8.40 -6.23
C ASN A 110 -3.94 -7.97 -6.76
N GLN A 111 -3.88 -7.14 -7.82
CA GLN A 111 -2.63 -6.54 -8.28
C GLN A 111 -1.85 -5.92 -7.12
N THR A 112 -0.69 -6.49 -6.85
CA THR A 112 0.30 -5.89 -5.95
C THR A 112 0.90 -4.71 -6.69
N VAL A 113 1.05 -3.58 -6.00
CA VAL A 113 1.68 -2.44 -6.68
C VAL A 113 3.12 -2.79 -7.03
N SER A 114 3.58 -2.31 -8.18
CA SER A 114 4.88 -2.70 -8.75
C SER A 114 5.99 -2.60 -7.69
N PRO A 115 6.85 -3.64 -7.57
CA PRO A 115 7.94 -3.67 -6.59
C PRO A 115 8.99 -2.58 -6.79
N THR A 116 8.93 -1.80 -7.88
CA THR A 116 9.86 -0.69 -8.12
C THR A 116 9.52 0.60 -7.37
N CYS A 117 8.43 0.62 -6.61
CA CYS A 117 8.02 1.78 -5.82
C CYS A 117 8.13 1.44 -4.33
N THR A 118 9.37 1.24 -3.89
CA THR A 118 9.73 0.95 -2.49
C THR A 118 9.78 2.22 -1.65
N GLU A 119 10.01 3.36 -2.30
CA GLU A 119 10.21 4.65 -1.65
C GLU A 119 9.75 5.79 -2.56
N ILE A 120 9.27 6.86 -1.93
CA ILE A 120 8.91 8.11 -2.58
C ILE A 120 9.63 9.28 -1.90
N THR A 121 10.16 10.22 -2.68
CA THR A 121 10.78 11.44 -2.14
C THR A 121 9.74 12.57 -2.14
N ALA A 122 9.45 13.15 -0.98
CA ALA A 122 8.55 14.28 -0.83
C ALA A 122 9.29 15.51 -0.30
N ARG A 123 8.81 16.72 -0.61
CA ARG A 123 9.31 17.97 -0.01
C ARG A 123 8.24 18.56 0.88
N ILE A 124 8.63 18.91 2.10
CA ILE A 124 7.76 19.56 3.07
C ILE A 124 8.62 20.46 3.97
N GLY A 125 8.17 21.68 4.26
CA GLY A 125 8.94 22.63 5.08
C GLY A 125 10.37 22.90 4.59
N GLY A 126 10.59 22.89 3.27
CA GLY A 126 11.91 23.09 2.67
C GLY A 126 12.87 21.89 2.80
N ARG A 127 12.41 20.76 3.36
CA ARG A 127 13.21 19.54 3.52
C ARG A 127 12.72 18.44 2.59
N GLU A 128 13.65 17.72 2.00
CA GLU A 128 13.35 16.49 1.29
C GLU A 128 13.31 15.33 2.29
N VAL A 129 12.26 14.52 2.21
CA VAL A 129 12.06 13.33 3.03
C VAL A 129 11.82 12.14 2.12
N ALA A 130 12.49 11.05 2.45
CA ALA A 130 12.35 9.77 1.77
C ALA A 130 11.35 8.91 2.56
N LEU A 131 10.20 8.60 1.99
CA LEU A 131 9.13 7.88 2.68
C LEU A 131 9.04 6.44 2.16
N PRO A 132 9.47 5.44 2.95
CA PRO A 132 9.21 4.04 2.67
C PRO A 132 7.71 3.76 2.57
N VAL A 133 7.32 2.95 1.59
CA VAL A 133 5.92 2.60 1.41
C VAL A 133 5.37 1.77 2.57
N GLU A 134 6.25 1.08 3.31
CA GLU A 134 5.94 0.32 4.51
C GLU A 134 5.42 1.22 5.64
N MET A 135 5.84 2.49 5.70
CA MET A 135 5.30 3.48 6.64
C MET A 135 3.87 3.88 6.33
N ARG A 136 3.34 3.49 5.16
CA ARG A 136 1.96 3.79 4.73
C ARG A 136 1.60 5.27 4.91
N PRO A 137 2.41 6.21 4.37
CA PRO A 137 2.12 7.62 4.54
C PRO A 137 0.79 7.98 3.91
N ARG A 138 0.16 9.03 4.43
CA ARG A 138 -0.92 9.75 3.77
C ARG A 138 -0.37 11.14 3.46
N LEU A 139 -0.49 11.54 2.20
CA LEU A 139 0.06 12.78 1.69
C LEU A 139 -1.09 13.70 1.28
N GLU A 140 -1.02 14.96 1.68
CA GLU A 140 -2.04 15.96 1.35
C GLU A 140 -1.41 17.19 0.71
N ARG A 141 -2.07 17.69 -0.33
CA ARG A 141 -1.75 18.96 -0.99
C ARG A 141 -3.04 19.67 -1.40
N GLY A 142 -3.40 20.73 -0.69
CA GLY A 142 -4.70 21.38 -0.80
C GLY A 142 -5.86 20.37 -0.68
N PRO A 143 -6.79 20.28 -1.65
CA PRO A 143 -7.90 19.33 -1.61
C PRO A 143 -7.49 17.90 -2.01
N VAL A 144 -6.26 17.71 -2.50
CA VAL A 144 -5.80 16.42 -3.03
C VAL A 144 -5.20 15.61 -1.91
N ILE A 145 -5.83 14.48 -1.60
CA ILE A 145 -5.36 13.53 -0.60
C ILE A 145 -5.01 12.22 -1.31
N GLY A 146 -3.91 11.60 -0.91
CA GLY A 146 -3.60 10.23 -1.33
C GLY A 146 -3.05 9.40 -0.18
N HIS A 147 -3.38 8.12 -0.21
CA HIS A 147 -3.09 7.18 0.87
C HIS A 147 -2.28 5.99 0.38
N PHE A 148 -1.27 5.61 1.14
CA PHE A 148 -0.55 4.36 0.96
C PHE A 148 -1.13 3.32 1.93
N GLY A 149 -1.69 2.20 1.44
CA GLY A 149 -2.02 1.05 2.30
C GLY A 149 -3.48 0.58 2.40
N ARG A 150 -4.40 0.98 1.52
CA ARG A 150 -5.68 0.27 1.35
C ARG A 150 -5.84 -0.35 -0.05
N LEU A 151 -6.52 -1.48 -0.13
CA LEU A 151 -6.79 -2.23 -1.37
C LEU A 151 -7.61 -1.42 -2.41
N ASP A 152 -8.46 -0.49 -1.96
CA ASP A 152 -9.25 0.43 -2.79
C ASP A 152 -8.45 1.66 -3.26
N ARG A 153 -7.26 1.90 -2.70
CA ARG A 153 -6.43 3.09 -2.91
C ARG A 153 -5.25 2.85 -3.86
N LYS A 154 -5.28 1.76 -4.63
CA LYS A 154 -4.22 1.43 -5.62
C LYS A 154 -3.98 2.54 -6.64
N THR A 155 -5.03 3.30 -6.97
CA THR A 155 -4.96 4.47 -7.86
C THR A 155 -4.13 5.61 -7.27
N ASP A 156 -4.16 5.80 -5.95
CA ASP A 156 -3.36 6.81 -5.25
C ASP A 156 -1.89 6.42 -5.27
N PHE A 157 -1.59 5.18 -4.90
CA PHE A 157 -0.25 4.62 -5.01
C PHE A 157 0.27 4.69 -6.45
N ALA A 158 -0.59 4.38 -7.45
CA ALA A 158 -0.26 4.52 -8.88
C ALA A 158 0.20 5.90 -9.28
N ARG A 159 -0.51 6.89 -8.76
CA ARG A 159 -0.27 8.29 -9.07
C ARG A 159 1.08 8.71 -8.48
N TYR A 160 1.34 8.40 -7.23
CA TYR A 160 2.63 8.75 -6.61
C TYR A 160 3.81 8.00 -7.23
N CYS A 161 3.68 6.70 -7.50
CA CYS A 161 4.76 5.95 -8.13
C CYS A 161 5.05 6.39 -9.56
N ARG A 162 4.05 6.83 -10.32
CA ARG A 162 4.28 7.45 -11.64
C ARG A 162 4.98 8.80 -11.54
N GLN A 163 4.62 9.60 -10.54
CA GLN A 163 5.30 10.86 -10.23
C GLN A 163 6.77 10.62 -9.83
N ALA A 164 7.06 9.53 -9.13
CA ALA A 164 8.42 9.15 -8.75
C ALA A 164 9.24 8.53 -9.93
N ARG A 165 8.66 7.60 -10.70
CA ARG A 165 9.33 6.87 -11.81
C ARG A 165 9.74 7.74 -12.99
N THR A 166 9.10 8.89 -13.20
CA THR A 166 9.49 9.83 -14.26
C THR A 166 10.84 10.50 -14.00
N GLY A 167 11.49 10.15 -12.88
CA GLY A 167 12.80 10.65 -12.48
C GLY A 167 12.67 12.01 -11.82
N SER A 168 13.26 12.14 -10.63
CA SER A 168 13.68 13.40 -10.01
C SER A 168 12.63 14.42 -9.57
N ARG A 169 11.32 14.12 -9.52
CA ARG A 169 10.36 15.07 -8.94
C ARG A 169 10.04 14.73 -7.50
N VAL A 170 10.76 15.42 -6.61
CA VAL A 170 10.37 15.58 -5.22
C VAL A 170 8.92 16.07 -5.17
N ILE A 171 8.06 15.31 -4.50
CA ILE A 171 6.63 15.61 -4.47
C ILE A 171 6.38 16.63 -3.37
N GLU A 172 6.09 17.88 -3.74
CA GLU A 172 5.71 18.92 -2.77
C GLU A 172 4.41 18.54 -2.05
N GLN A 173 4.40 18.58 -0.72
CA GLN A 173 3.26 18.26 0.13
C GLN A 173 3.04 19.34 1.20
N ASP A 174 1.78 19.54 1.57
CA ASP A 174 1.39 20.42 2.67
C ASP A 174 1.32 19.64 4.00
N VAL A 175 0.95 18.35 3.93
CA VAL A 175 0.83 17.47 5.09
C VAL A 175 1.40 16.08 4.78
N ILE A 176 2.18 15.55 5.72
CA ILE A 176 2.53 14.13 5.79
C ILE A 176 1.92 13.55 7.06
N TRP A 177 1.11 12.51 6.88
CA TRP A 177 0.46 11.78 7.96
C TRP A 177 0.99 10.36 8.01
N LEU A 178 1.38 9.92 9.21
CA LEU A 178 1.75 8.55 9.51
C LEU A 178 0.82 8.02 10.60
N THR A 179 0.52 6.72 10.55
CA THR A 179 -0.29 6.03 11.58
C THR A 179 0.48 4.84 12.17
N PRO A 180 1.53 5.11 12.98
CA PRO A 180 2.46 4.07 13.43
C PRO A 180 1.80 2.88 14.14
N ALA A 181 0.87 3.13 15.06
CA ALA A 181 0.12 2.07 15.76
C ALA A 181 -0.61 1.08 14.83
N SER A 182 -0.96 1.50 13.61
CA SER A 182 -1.65 0.65 12.62
C SER A 182 -0.69 -0.10 11.68
N ASN A 183 0.56 0.34 11.57
CA ASN A 183 1.53 -0.17 10.60
C ASN A 183 2.75 -0.85 11.24
N TYR A 184 2.96 -0.73 12.57
CA TYR A 184 4.18 -1.21 13.23
C TYR A 184 4.47 -2.69 12.95
N LYS A 185 3.44 -3.56 12.92
CA LYS A 185 3.61 -4.99 12.59
C LYS A 185 4.20 -5.21 11.21
N THR A 186 3.82 -4.38 10.23
CA THR A 186 4.36 -4.45 8.87
C THR A 186 5.83 -4.02 8.85
N LEU A 187 6.18 -2.93 9.56
CA LEU A 187 7.57 -2.50 9.67
C LEU A 187 8.43 -3.52 10.42
N SER A 188 7.96 -4.04 11.56
CA SER A 188 8.67 -5.04 12.35
C SER A 188 8.91 -6.32 11.55
N ALA A 189 7.91 -6.78 10.78
CA ALA A 189 8.08 -7.91 9.88
C ALA A 189 9.10 -7.63 8.76
N ARG A 190 9.13 -6.41 8.22
CA ARG A 190 10.11 -5.99 7.20
C ARG A 190 11.53 -5.96 7.76
N CYS A 191 11.69 -5.43 8.97
CA CYS A 191 12.99 -5.31 9.63
C CYS A 191 13.50 -6.62 10.25
N GLY A 192 12.63 -7.61 10.48
CA GLY A 192 13.02 -8.95 10.92
C GLY A 192 13.37 -9.93 9.79
N GLY A 193 13.33 -9.50 8.51
CA GLY A 193 13.61 -10.36 7.36
C GLY A 193 15.09 -10.36 6.95
N GLU A 194 15.50 -11.38 6.17
CA GLU A 194 16.89 -11.54 5.68
C GLU A 194 17.38 -10.40 4.79
N ASN A 195 16.47 -9.67 4.15
CA ASN A 195 16.75 -8.51 3.29
C ASN A 195 16.14 -7.23 3.87
N ALA A 196 16.46 -6.92 5.13
CA ALA A 196 16.01 -5.73 5.82
C ALA A 196 16.64 -4.46 5.18
N PRO A 197 15.85 -3.40 4.90
CA PRO A 197 16.39 -2.12 4.46
C PRO A 197 17.31 -1.47 5.50
N ASP A 198 18.26 -0.63 5.06
CA ASP A 198 19.25 0.01 5.95
C ASP A 198 18.62 0.83 7.08
N TRP A 199 17.46 1.47 6.83
CA TRP A 199 16.74 2.24 7.85
C TRP A 199 16.18 1.37 8.98
N CYS A 200 16.15 0.05 8.84
CA CYS A 200 15.77 -0.84 9.93
C CYS A 200 16.77 -0.82 11.09
N ALA A 201 18.01 -0.36 10.88
CA ALA A 201 19.00 -0.21 11.95
C ALA A 201 18.60 0.82 13.02
N VAL A 202 17.79 1.83 12.64
CA VAL A 202 17.30 2.88 13.54
C VAL A 202 15.84 2.68 13.98
N TYR A 203 15.18 1.62 13.48
CA TYR A 203 13.78 1.36 13.80
C TYR A 203 13.63 0.70 15.17
N SER A 204 12.85 1.34 16.05
CA SER A 204 12.43 0.76 17.32
C SER A 204 10.91 0.54 17.33
N SER A 205 10.48 -0.71 17.56
CA SER A 205 9.06 -1.07 17.46
C SER A 205 8.21 -0.53 18.60
N GLU A 206 8.77 -0.44 19.81
CA GLU A 206 8.06 -0.07 21.03
C GLU A 206 7.58 1.40 21.04
N PRO A 207 8.45 2.42 20.91
CA PRO A 207 8.00 3.80 20.87
C PRO A 207 7.09 4.06 19.66
N TYR A 208 7.38 3.40 18.54
CA TYR A 208 6.63 3.58 17.31
C TYR A 208 5.22 2.98 17.39
N ARG A 209 4.99 1.84 18.05
CA ARG A 209 3.61 1.30 18.18
C ARG A 209 2.70 2.18 19.06
N HIS A 210 3.29 3.00 19.93
CA HIS A 210 2.58 3.85 20.89
C HIS A 210 2.24 5.25 20.35
N ALA A 211 2.98 5.72 19.35
CA ALA A 211 2.61 6.89 18.56
C ALA A 211 1.42 6.54 17.64
N HIS A 212 0.20 6.90 18.00
CA HIS A 212 -0.98 6.58 17.18
C HIS A 212 -0.97 7.35 15.86
N GLN A 213 -0.44 8.57 15.92
CA GLN A 213 -0.40 9.50 14.82
C GLN A 213 0.90 10.30 14.88
N ILE A 214 1.58 10.42 13.75
CA ILE A 214 2.67 11.39 13.55
C ILE A 214 2.30 12.25 12.35
N LEU A 215 2.42 13.57 12.49
CA LEU A 215 2.02 14.56 11.50
C LEU A 215 3.13 15.57 11.25
N ILE A 216 3.43 15.84 9.98
CA ILE A 216 4.23 16.99 9.55
C ILE A 216 3.30 17.92 8.78
N GLN A 217 3.15 19.17 9.21
CA GLN A 217 2.25 20.13 8.57
C GLN A 217 2.58 21.58 8.95
N SER A 218 2.06 22.52 8.17
CA SER A 218 2.18 23.96 8.43
C SER A 218 1.31 24.37 9.62
N ASP A 219 1.85 25.25 10.48
CA ASP A 219 1.14 25.98 11.54
C ASP A 219 0.53 25.11 12.68
N PRO A 220 1.00 25.23 13.94
CA PRO A 220 0.44 24.54 15.11
C PRO A 220 -1.07 24.73 15.28
N LYS A 221 -1.61 25.90 14.90
CA LYS A 221 -3.04 26.21 15.06
C LYS A 221 -3.93 25.36 14.17
N ARG A 222 -3.49 25.08 12.94
CA ARG A 222 -4.14 24.14 12.03
C ARG A 222 -3.83 22.70 12.41
N ALA A 223 -2.60 22.46 12.83
CA ALA A 223 -2.08 21.13 13.07
C ALA A 223 -2.74 20.40 14.23
N LEU A 224 -2.96 21.14 15.30
CA LEU A 224 -3.34 20.56 16.57
C LEU A 224 -4.86 20.59 16.76
N SER A 225 -5.58 21.49 16.07
CA SER A 225 -7.01 21.78 16.30
C SER A 225 -7.40 21.49 17.75
N MET A 226 -6.59 21.99 18.71
CA MET A 226 -6.67 21.57 20.10
C MET A 226 -7.51 22.63 20.81
N PRO A 227 -8.86 22.50 20.86
CA PRO A 227 -9.69 23.40 21.65
C PRO A 227 -9.25 23.41 23.13
N TRP A 228 -8.48 22.40 23.54
CA TRP A 228 -7.98 22.18 24.89
C TRP A 228 -6.59 22.75 25.19
N TRP A 229 -5.84 23.31 24.23
CA TRP A 229 -4.54 23.93 24.57
C TRP A 229 -4.70 25.09 25.58
N ASN A 230 -5.81 25.82 25.45
CA ASN A 230 -6.22 26.87 26.40
C ASN A 230 -7.22 26.34 27.45
N SER A 231 -7.43 25.02 27.56
CA SER A 231 -8.30 24.47 28.58
C SER A 231 -7.67 24.68 29.94
N THR A 232 -8.35 25.42 30.81
CA THR A 232 -8.02 25.55 32.24
C THR A 232 -8.35 24.28 33.02
N SER A 233 -8.42 23.11 32.36
CA SER A 233 -8.66 21.85 33.06
C SER A 233 -7.51 21.60 34.03
N PRO A 234 -7.78 21.41 35.33
CA PRO A 234 -6.74 21.13 36.33
C PRO A 234 -6.04 19.78 36.11
N ARG A 235 -6.41 19.05 35.04
CA ARG A 235 -5.91 17.71 34.68
C ARG A 235 -5.16 17.71 33.35
N ALA A 236 -4.90 18.90 32.80
CA ALA A 236 -4.01 19.09 31.68
C ALA A 236 -2.62 19.45 32.21
N VAL A 237 -1.61 18.69 31.81
CA VAL A 237 -0.22 19.03 32.07
C VAL A 237 0.40 19.46 30.75
N SER A 238 0.57 20.77 30.57
CA SER A 238 1.25 21.35 29.42
C SER A 238 2.70 21.71 29.76
N LEU A 239 3.58 21.62 28.75
CA LEU A 239 4.95 22.11 28.79
C LEU A 239 5.27 22.81 27.47
N GLY A 240 6.12 23.83 27.52
CA GLY A 240 6.54 24.57 26.32
C GLY A 240 5.49 25.57 25.82
N ASP A 241 5.49 25.83 24.51
CA ASP A 241 4.63 26.79 23.83
C ASP A 241 4.07 26.24 22.50
N LEU A 242 3.49 27.11 21.67
CA LEU A 242 2.90 26.72 20.38
C LEU A 242 3.96 26.31 19.33
N THR A 243 5.21 26.70 19.51
CA THR A 243 6.32 26.37 18.60
C THR A 243 6.91 25.01 18.94
N GLU A 244 7.12 24.76 20.23
CA GLU A 244 7.63 23.49 20.76
C GLU A 244 6.99 23.23 22.11
N GLY A 245 6.34 22.08 22.26
CA GLY A 245 5.64 21.80 23.50
C GLY A 245 4.97 20.45 23.54
N SER A 246 4.26 20.24 24.64
CA SER A 246 3.45 19.05 24.87
C SER A 246 2.21 19.38 25.69
N LEU A 247 1.19 18.56 25.52
CA LEU A 247 -0.02 18.55 26.33
C LEU A 247 -0.31 17.10 26.70
N CYS A 248 -0.55 16.83 27.98
CA CYS A 248 -1.06 15.53 28.42
C CYS A 248 -2.35 15.74 29.19
N LEU A 249 -3.41 15.04 28.80
CA LEU A 249 -4.69 14.99 29.50
C LEU A 249 -4.70 13.75 30.38
N LEU A 250 -4.78 13.96 31.69
CA LEU A 250 -4.83 12.89 32.69
C LEU A 250 -6.23 12.26 32.75
N PRO A 251 -6.34 10.95 33.02
CA PRO A 251 -7.60 10.23 33.00
C PRO A 251 -8.63 10.77 34.03
N HIS A 252 -9.90 10.81 33.64
CA HIS A 252 -10.99 11.31 34.50
C HIS A 252 -11.73 10.21 35.26
N ALA A 253 -11.93 9.06 34.62
CA ALA A 253 -12.71 7.94 35.12
C ALA A 253 -11.83 6.69 35.25
N PRO A 254 -12.17 5.75 36.14
CA PRO A 254 -11.53 4.43 36.17
C PRO A 254 -11.57 3.79 34.78
N GLY A 255 -10.40 3.44 34.23
CA GLY A 255 -10.27 2.87 32.88
C GLY A 255 -10.08 3.88 31.75
N ALA A 256 -10.17 5.20 31.99
CA ALA A 256 -9.68 6.20 31.05
C ALA A 256 -8.14 6.19 31.05
N MET A 257 -7.51 6.57 29.93
CA MET A 257 -6.05 6.55 29.80
C MET A 257 -5.51 7.94 29.48
N THR A 258 -4.22 8.15 29.78
CA THR A 258 -3.54 9.40 29.50
C THR A 258 -3.44 9.61 27.98
N GLU A 259 -3.90 10.78 27.52
CA GLU A 259 -3.75 11.19 26.13
C GLU A 259 -2.68 12.28 26.06
N CYS A 260 -1.63 12.07 25.27
CA CYS A 260 -0.53 13.02 25.14
C CYS A 260 -0.32 13.43 23.68
N TRP A 261 0.08 14.69 23.53
CA TRP A 261 0.52 15.30 22.30
C TRP A 261 1.88 15.94 22.55
N VAL A 262 2.80 15.75 21.62
CA VAL A 262 4.09 16.46 21.59
C VAL A 262 4.29 17.06 20.20
N TRP A 263 4.89 18.24 20.11
CA TRP A 263 5.24 18.87 18.85
C TRP A 263 6.54 19.65 18.97
N ARG A 264 7.23 19.78 17.84
CA ARG A 264 8.44 20.59 17.71
C ARG A 264 8.65 21.06 16.27
N PRO A 265 9.54 22.05 16.05
CA PRO A 265 9.86 22.54 14.71
C PRO A 265 10.28 21.46 13.72
N PHE A 266 9.79 21.58 12.49
CA PHE A 266 10.24 20.79 11.34
C PHE A 266 10.46 21.72 10.15
N GLY A 267 11.71 22.08 9.85
CA GLY A 267 12.00 22.98 8.72
C GLY A 267 11.33 24.36 8.85
N GLU A 268 11.23 25.07 7.73
CA GLU A 268 10.74 26.45 7.73
C GLU A 268 9.20 26.52 7.74
N GLY A 269 8.61 26.91 8.87
CA GLY A 269 7.17 27.16 9.00
C GLY A 269 6.30 25.90 9.20
N PHE A 270 6.91 24.74 9.43
CA PHE A 270 6.23 23.47 9.67
C PHE A 270 6.60 22.92 11.05
N LEU A 271 5.72 22.09 11.58
CA LEU A 271 5.95 21.34 12.82
C LEU A 271 5.80 19.85 12.53
N ILE A 272 6.51 19.05 13.32
CA ILE A 272 6.22 17.63 13.48
C ILE A 272 5.56 17.42 14.84
N SER A 273 4.45 16.67 14.87
CA SER A 273 3.72 16.35 16.08
C SER A 273 3.42 14.86 16.17
N ALA A 274 3.43 14.31 17.37
CA ALA A 274 2.97 12.96 17.67
C ALA A 274 1.88 12.96 18.73
N ARG A 275 0.96 12.00 18.62
CA ARG A 275 -0.19 11.85 19.50
C ARG A 275 -0.38 10.38 19.89
N SER A 276 -0.68 10.14 21.17
CA SER A 276 -1.27 8.88 21.63
C SER A 276 -2.80 9.01 21.68
N TRP A 277 -3.54 7.89 21.60
CA TRP A 277 -4.98 7.87 21.89
C TRP A 277 -5.22 7.31 23.29
N GLY A 278 -6.28 7.78 23.96
CA GLY A 278 -6.68 7.34 25.30
C GLY A 278 -7.19 5.90 25.42
N PHE A 279 -6.79 4.99 24.53
CA PHE A 279 -7.12 3.56 24.55
C PHE A 279 -5.88 2.64 24.57
N ASP A 280 -4.67 3.19 24.62
CA ASP A 280 -3.44 2.40 24.76
C ASP A 280 -3.14 2.05 26.23
N GLU A 281 -3.31 0.77 26.59
CA GLU A 281 -3.15 0.29 27.97
C GLU A 281 -1.79 0.62 28.57
N VAL A 282 -0.75 0.80 27.74
CA VAL A 282 0.58 1.20 28.21
C VAL A 282 0.53 2.59 28.85
N PHE A 283 -0.34 3.50 28.39
CA PHE A 283 -0.49 4.84 28.95
C PHE A 283 -1.46 4.93 30.13
N ARG A 284 -2.01 3.81 30.61
CA ARG A 284 -2.96 3.81 31.73
C ARG A 284 -2.31 4.33 33.01
N ASP A 285 -1.08 3.88 33.30
CA ASP A 285 -0.38 4.15 34.56
C ASP A 285 0.93 4.94 34.36
N LEU A 286 1.19 5.41 33.13
CA LEU A 286 2.36 6.24 32.84
C LEU A 286 2.15 7.66 33.34
N ASP A 287 3.18 8.19 34.02
CA ASP A 287 3.26 9.62 34.29
C ASP A 287 3.45 10.41 32.98
N PRO A 288 3.07 11.71 32.96
CA PRO A 288 3.17 12.54 31.78
C PRO A 288 4.57 12.64 31.17
N ASP A 289 5.65 12.58 31.98
CA ASP A 289 7.01 12.72 31.46
C ASP A 289 7.43 11.46 30.70
N SER A 290 7.13 10.29 31.24
CA SER A 290 7.33 9.01 30.54
C SER A 290 6.51 8.93 29.26
N ALA A 291 5.25 9.37 29.29
CA ALA A 291 4.38 9.41 28.12
C ALA A 291 4.92 10.32 27.01
N ARG A 292 5.46 11.50 27.37
CA ARG A 292 6.12 12.41 26.43
C ARG A 292 7.38 11.79 25.83
N ALA A 293 8.21 11.15 26.65
CA ALA A 293 9.46 10.52 26.20
C ALA A 293 9.21 9.49 25.09
N ILE A 294 8.21 8.62 25.28
CA ILE A 294 7.79 7.62 24.28
C ILE A 294 7.37 8.30 22.96
N LEU A 295 6.60 9.38 23.03
CA LEU A 295 6.16 10.09 21.83
C LEU A 295 7.30 10.82 21.12
N HIS A 296 8.25 11.40 21.87
CA HIS A 296 9.47 11.99 21.31
C HIS A 296 10.32 10.95 20.58
N GLU A 297 10.54 9.78 21.20
CA GLU A 297 11.27 8.68 20.57
C GLU A 297 10.55 8.16 19.31
N GLY A 298 9.21 8.15 19.31
CA GLY A 298 8.40 7.83 18.14
C GLY A 298 8.62 8.83 16.99
N ILE A 299 8.68 10.14 17.28
CA ILE A 299 9.04 11.17 16.30
C ILE A 299 10.47 10.96 15.80
N ASP A 300 11.43 10.74 16.69
CA ASP A 300 12.84 10.58 16.35
C ASP A 300 13.04 9.36 15.44
N THR A 301 12.39 8.24 15.75
CA THR A 301 12.37 7.04 14.91
C THR A 301 11.81 7.34 13.52
N ALA A 302 10.68 8.02 13.43
CA ALA A 302 10.08 8.39 12.15
C ALA A 302 11.01 9.29 11.32
N LEU A 303 11.59 10.31 11.94
CA LEU A 303 12.51 11.23 11.26
C LEU A 303 13.79 10.54 10.82
N ALA A 304 14.36 9.65 11.62
CA ALA A 304 15.57 8.90 11.26
C ALA A 304 15.33 8.00 10.04
N ILE A 305 14.14 7.42 9.91
CA ILE A 305 13.75 6.67 8.71
C ILE A 305 13.58 7.62 7.51
N MET A 306 13.03 8.81 7.72
CA MET A 306 12.63 9.74 6.66
C MET A 306 13.74 10.67 6.13
N LEU A 307 14.76 10.98 6.93
CA LEU A 307 15.80 11.99 6.61
C LEU A 307 17.16 11.37 6.26
N ARG A 308 17.17 10.09 5.89
CA ARG A 308 18.36 9.34 5.47
C ARG A 308 18.92 9.79 4.13
#